data_AF-A0A9R0RZC1-F1
#
_entry.id   AF-A0A9R0RZC1-F1
#
_cell.length_a   1.000
_cell.length_b   1.000
_cell.length_c   1.000
_cell.angle_alpha   90.00
_cell.angle_beta   90.00
_cell.angle_gamma   90.00
#
_symmetry.space_group_name_H-M   'P 1'
#
loop_
_entity.id
_entity.type
_entity.pdbx_description
1 polymer ?
#
loop_
_entity_poly.entity_id
_entity_poly.type
_entity_poly.pdbx_seq_one_letter_code
_entity_poly.pdbx_strand_id
1 'polypeptide(L)'
;MVQVAFVAIGAIMVGSITFVKKEGDYVHKGDEFGYFSFGGSTVICVFEKDAIQFDADLLANSERSLETLVEVGTTLGVSKRNRGLKVSKLQKCQLNDRS
;
A
#
# COMPACT_ATOMS: atom_id res chain seq x y z
N MET A 1 9.93 12.45 -4.06
CA MET A 1 8.74 11.60 -4.22
C MET A 1 8.54 10.87 -2.90
N VAL A 2 7.32 10.63 -2.43
CA VAL A 2 7.14 9.77 -1.25
C VAL A 2 7.38 8.33 -1.69
N GLN A 3 8.30 7.64 -1.03
CA GLN A 3 8.54 6.22 -1.28
C GLN A 3 7.59 5.36 -0.43
N VAL A 4 7.09 4.30 -1.04
CA VAL A 4 6.24 3.29 -0.38
C VAL A 4 6.78 1.90 -0.72
N ALA A 5 6.91 1.05 0.29
CA ALA A 5 7.12 -0.37 0.09
C ALA A 5 5.77 -1.08 0.24
N PHE A 6 5.41 -1.88 -0.76
CA PHE A 6 4.22 -2.73 -0.75
C PHE A 6 4.68 -4.18 -0.63
N VAL A 7 4.24 -4.86 0.43
CA VAL A 7 4.62 -6.24 0.72
C VAL A 7 3.36 -7.09 0.74
N ALA A 8 3.25 -7.98 -0.23
CA ALA A 8 2.19 -8.98 -0.30
C ALA A 8 2.60 -10.23 0.48
N ILE A 9 1.78 -10.68 1.42
CA ILE A 9 2.04 -11.82 2.28
C ILE A 9 0.86 -12.79 2.17
N GLY A 10 1.14 -14.02 1.75
CA GLY A 10 0.16 -15.10 1.82
C GLY A 10 0.05 -15.64 3.25
N ALA A 11 -1.16 -15.96 3.70
CA ALA A 11 -1.37 -16.71 4.93
C ALA A 11 -1.76 -18.16 4.62
N ILE A 12 -2.57 -18.77 5.48
CA ILE A 12 -3.00 -20.17 5.34
C ILE A 12 -3.83 -20.31 4.06
N MET A 13 -3.48 -21.32 3.25
CA MET A 13 -4.14 -21.71 2.00
C MET A 13 -3.99 -20.75 0.81
N VAL A 14 -3.02 -19.83 0.82
CA VAL A 14 -2.70 -19.03 -0.38
C VAL A 14 -1.95 -19.88 -1.39
N GLY A 15 -2.56 -20.10 -2.55
CA GLY A 15 -2.01 -20.88 -3.66
C GLY A 15 -0.98 -20.11 -4.48
N SER A 16 -1.15 -18.79 -4.64
CA SER A 16 -0.15 -17.93 -5.29
C SER A 16 -0.38 -16.45 -5.02
N ILE A 17 0.66 -15.64 -5.19
CA ILE A 17 0.62 -14.18 -5.24
C ILE A 17 1.09 -13.79 -6.64
N THR A 18 0.27 -13.05 -7.40
CA THR A 18 0.61 -12.66 -8.77
C THR A 18 0.49 -11.16 -8.94
N PHE A 19 1.56 -10.51 -9.38
CA PHE A 19 1.55 -9.10 -9.77
C PHE A 19 1.28 -9.00 -11.28
N VAL A 20 0.29 -8.17 -11.65
CA VAL A 20 -0.05 -7.91 -13.06
C VAL A 20 0.84 -6.80 -13.63
N LYS A 21 1.31 -5.90 -12.77
CA LYS A 21 2.18 -4.78 -13.12
C LYS A 21 3.64 -5.19 -13.08
N LYS A 22 4.41 -4.70 -14.04
CA LYS A 22 5.85 -4.97 -14.18
C LYS A 22 6.67 -3.80 -13.67
N GLU A 23 7.95 -4.06 -13.41
CA GLU A 23 8.86 -3.00 -13.01
C GLU A 23 8.90 -1.88 -14.07
N GLY A 24 8.76 -0.63 -13.62
CA GLY A 24 8.72 0.53 -14.50
C GLY A 24 7.32 0.92 -14.98
N ASP A 25 6.29 0.11 -14.73
CA ASP A 25 4.91 0.48 -15.01
C ASP A 25 4.42 1.59 -14.06
N TYR A 26 3.58 2.47 -14.60
CA TYR A 26 2.86 3.47 -13.80
C TYR A 26 1.49 2.92 -13.40
N VAL A 27 1.15 3.09 -12.13
CA VAL A 27 -0.12 2.64 -11.54
C VAL A 27 -0.92 3.84 -11.05
N HIS A 28 -2.20 3.87 -11.38
CA HIS A 28 -3.16 4.86 -10.90
C HIS A 28 -4.00 4.28 -9.77
N LYS A 29 -4.59 5.16 -8.96
CA LYS A 29 -5.55 4.73 -7.94
C LYS A 29 -6.72 4.02 -8.61
N GLY A 30 -6.97 2.77 -8.21
CA GLY A 30 -8.02 1.92 -8.77
C GLY A 30 -7.53 0.92 -9.82
N ASP A 31 -6.28 1.03 -10.27
CA ASP A 31 -5.70 0.03 -11.18
C ASP A 31 -5.49 -1.31 -10.46
N GLU A 32 -5.72 -2.40 -11.17
CA GLU A 32 -5.34 -3.73 -10.71
C GLU A 32 -3.81 -3.84 -10.63
N PHE A 33 -3.30 -4.10 -9.42
CA PHE A 33 -1.88 -4.30 -9.18
C PHE A 33 -1.49 -5.78 -9.22
N GLY A 34 -2.37 -6.64 -8.71
CA GLY A 34 -2.14 -8.06 -8.53
C GLY A 34 -3.25 -8.69 -7.72
N TYR A 35 -3.16 -10.01 -7.52
CA TYR A 35 -4.15 -10.79 -6.79
C TYR A 35 -3.50 -11.94 -6.01
N PHE A 36 -4.22 -12.42 -5.01
CA PHE A 36 -3.92 -13.64 -4.25
C PHE A 36 -4.87 -14.75 -4.70
N SER A 37 -4.34 -15.92 -5.01
CA SER A 37 -5.15 -17.08 -5.38
C SER A 37 -5.50 -17.91 -4.15
N PHE A 38 -6.79 -17.92 -3.77
CA PHE A 38 -7.37 -18.74 -2.68
C PHE A 38 -6.78 -18.44 -1.28
N GLY A 39 -7.54 -18.67 -0.21
CA GLY A 39 -7.07 -18.49 1.17
C GLY A 39 -7.04 -17.05 1.70
N GLY A 40 -6.51 -16.89 2.91
CA GLY A 40 -6.37 -15.59 3.58
C GLY A 40 -5.06 -14.90 3.20
N SER A 41 -5.10 -13.61 2.93
CA SER A 41 -3.93 -12.82 2.51
C SER A 41 -3.81 -11.54 3.31
N THR A 42 -2.57 -11.04 3.45
CA THR A 42 -2.26 -9.78 4.11
C THR A 42 -1.38 -8.92 3.22
N VAL A 43 -1.61 -7.61 3.25
CA VAL A 43 -0.74 -6.63 2.61
C VAL A 43 -0.18 -5.71 3.69
N ILE A 44 1.12 -5.44 3.63
CA ILE A 44 1.77 -4.43 4.45
C ILE A 44 2.24 -3.29 3.54
N CYS A 45 1.83 -2.08 3.86
CA CYS A 45 2.30 -0.85 3.21
C CYS A 45 3.17 -0.08 4.19
N VAL A 46 4.44 0.14 3.82
CA VAL A 46 5.39 0.93 4.62
C VAL A 46 5.66 2.24 3.89
N PHE A 47 5.50 3.36 4.59
CA PHE A 47 5.71 4.69 4.04
C PHE A 47 6.94 5.32 4.67
N GLU A 48 7.57 6.26 3.95
CA GLU A 48 8.56 7.13 4.56
C GLU A 48 8.02 7.81 5.82
N LYS A 49 8.90 8.03 6.80
CA LYS A 49 8.55 8.71 8.05
C LYS A 49 7.89 10.06 7.74
N ASP A 50 6.79 10.34 8.43
CA ASP A 50 6.02 11.59 8.31
C ASP A 50 5.41 11.86 6.91
N ALA A 51 5.38 10.87 6.01
CA ALA A 51 4.82 11.06 4.68
C ALA A 51 3.28 11.02 4.63
N ILE A 52 2.65 10.33 5.57
CA ILE A 52 1.20 10.12 5.67
C ILE A 52 0.69 10.67 7.00
N GLN A 53 -0.46 11.34 6.95
CA GLN A 53 -1.29 11.64 8.10
C GLN A 53 -2.40 10.59 8.14
N PHE A 54 -2.29 9.64 9.07
CA PHE A 54 -3.32 8.62 9.27
C PHE A 54 -4.58 9.22 9.88
N ASP A 55 -5.72 8.59 9.60
CA ASP A 55 -6.99 9.00 10.19
C ASP A 55 -7.00 8.72 11.71
N ALA A 56 -7.69 9.58 12.46
CA ALA A 56 -7.58 9.62 13.92
C ALA A 56 -8.13 8.35 14.61
N ASP A 57 -9.12 7.72 14.01
CA ASP A 57 -9.70 6.46 14.44
C ASP A 57 -8.70 5.29 14.35
N LEU A 58 -7.93 5.22 13.25
CA LEU A 58 -6.88 4.22 13.07
C LEU A 58 -5.78 4.36 14.13
N LEU A 59 -5.37 5.60 14.44
CA LEU A 59 -4.39 5.87 15.49
C LEU A 59 -4.93 5.45 16.86
N ALA A 60 -6.15 5.86 17.21
CA ALA A 60 -6.77 5.53 18.50
C ALA A 60 -6.99 4.01 18.67
N ASN A 61 -7.39 3.31 17.60
CA ASN A 61 -7.55 1.86 17.62
C ASN A 61 -6.19 1.15 17.73
N SER A 62 -5.18 1.62 17.02
CA SER A 62 -3.82 1.07 17.08
C SER A 62 -3.19 1.21 18.46
N GLU A 63 -3.34 2.35 19.13
CA GLU A 63 -2.88 2.55 20.52
C GLU A 63 -3.52 1.57 21.52
N ARG A 64 -4.72 1.07 21.19
CA ARG A 64 -5.48 0.10 21.99
C ARG A 64 -5.31 -1.34 21.50
N SER A 65 -4.43 -1.58 20.52
CA SER A 65 -4.26 -2.89 19.88
C SER A 65 -5.56 -3.47 19.29
N LEU A 66 -6.43 -2.60 18.77
CA LEU A 66 -7.69 -2.98 18.15
C LEU A 66 -7.54 -3.03 16.62
N GLU A 67 -8.04 -4.11 16.03
CA GLU A 67 -8.19 -4.22 14.59
C GLU A 67 -9.30 -3.28 14.10
N THR A 68 -9.09 -2.69 12.93
CA THR A 68 -10.11 -1.84 12.28
C THR A 68 -10.57 -2.53 11.01
N LEU A 69 -11.85 -2.86 10.96
CA LEU A 69 -12.49 -3.32 9.72
C LEU A 69 -12.59 -2.13 8.75
N VAL A 70 -12.12 -2.32 7.52
CA VAL A 70 -12.14 -1.30 6.46
C VAL A 70 -12.74 -1.88 5.19
N GLU A 71 -13.43 -1.04 4.42
CA GLU A 71 -14.05 -1.42 3.14
C GLU A 71 -13.36 -0.72 1.97
N VAL A 72 -13.60 -1.21 0.74
CA VAL A 72 -13.07 -0.55 -0.45
C VAL A 72 -13.65 0.86 -0.56
N GLY A 73 -12.76 1.85 -0.59
CA GLY A 73 -13.14 3.27 -0.63
C GLY A 73 -13.01 3.98 0.71
N THR A 74 -12.85 3.26 1.82
CA THR A 74 -12.49 3.85 3.11
C THR A 74 -11.15 4.57 3.00
N THR A 75 -11.09 5.79 3.51
CA THR A 75 -9.83 6.54 3.60
C THR A 75 -9.07 6.03 4.83
N LEU A 76 -7.75 5.86 4.69
CA LEU A 76 -6.86 5.44 5.79
C LEU A 76 -5.95 6.59 6.24
N GLY A 77 -5.92 7.66 5.47
CA GLY A 77 -5.03 8.79 5.67
C GLY A 77 -4.76 9.56 4.39
N VAL A 78 -4.14 10.72 4.56
CA VAL A 78 -3.78 11.64 3.48
C VAL A 78 -2.28 11.86 3.45
N SER A 79 -1.70 11.98 2.26
CA SER A 79 -0.28 12.34 2.15
C SER A 79 -0.06 13.77 2.65
N LYS A 80 0.93 13.96 3.52
CA LYS A 80 1.31 15.28 4.06
C LYS A 80 2.05 16.17 3.05
N ARG A 81 2.18 15.74 1.78
CA ARG A 81 2.86 16.52 0.76
C ARG A 81 2.03 17.77 0.40
N ASN A 82 2.54 18.95 0.74
CA ASN A 82 1.97 20.23 0.30
C ASN A 82 1.84 20.26 -1.24
N ARG A 83 0.62 20.52 -1.75
CA ARG A 83 0.28 20.67 -3.18
C ARG A 83 0.88 21.95 -3.81
N GLY A 84 2.17 22.20 -3.61
CA GLY A 84 2.92 23.25 -4.28
C GLY A 84 3.76 22.78 -5.47
N LEU A 85 3.88 21.46 -5.71
CA LEU A 85 4.71 20.94 -6.79
C LEU A 85 3.86 20.40 -7.95
N LYS A 86 3.99 21.07 -9.10
CA LYS A 86 3.59 20.55 -10.42
C LYS A 86 4.07 19.11 -10.57
N VAL A 87 3.17 18.23 -10.99
CA VAL A 87 3.41 16.79 -11.21
C VAL A 87 4.31 16.63 -12.43
N SER A 88 5.63 16.75 -12.25
CA SER A 88 6.63 16.45 -13.27
C SER A 88 7.86 15.81 -12.63
N LYS A 89 7.70 14.54 -12.24
CA LYS A 89 8.71 13.48 -11.98
C LYS A 89 8.14 12.52 -10.94
N LEU A 90 7.45 11.50 -11.41
CA LEU A 90 7.12 10.32 -10.62
C LEU A 90 8.31 9.36 -10.79
N GLN A 91 9.07 9.10 -9.73
CA GLN A 91 10.14 8.09 -9.70
C GLN A 91 9.59 6.65 -9.67
N LYS A 92 10.46 5.74 -10.09
CA LYS A 92 10.26 4.32 -10.39
C LYS A 92 9.96 3.50 -9.12
N CYS A 93 8.96 2.62 -9.14
CA CYS A 93 8.83 1.55 -8.16
C CYS A 93 9.93 0.49 -8.41
N GLN A 94 10.72 0.18 -7.38
CA GLN A 94 11.70 -0.91 -7.43
C GLN A 94 11.21 -2.04 -6.52
N LEU A 95 10.98 -3.21 -7.12
CA LEU A 95 10.73 -4.47 -6.42
C LEU A 95 12.04 -5.27 -6.51
N ASN A 96 12.73 -5.41 -5.38
CA ASN A 96 13.94 -6.23 -5.31
C ASN A 96 13.54 -7.67 -5.00
N ASP A 97 13.40 -8.51 -6.01
CA ASP A 97 13.37 -9.97 -5.83
C ASP A 97 14.81 -10.48 -5.73
N ARG A 98 15.16 -11.02 -4.55
CA ARG A 98 16.33 -11.88 -4.41
C ARG A 98 15.86 -13.32 -4.44
N SER A 99 15.98 -13.96 -5.60
CA SER A 99 16.02 -15.42 -5.76
C SER A 99 17.30 -15.98 -5.15
#